data_AF-A0A831Z739-F1
#
_entry.id   AF-A0A831Z739-F1
#
_cell.length_a   1.000
_cell.length_b   1.000
_cell.length_c   1.000
_cell.angle_alpha   90.00
_cell.angle_beta   90.00
_cell.angle_gamma   90.00
#
_symmetry.space_group_name_H-M   'P 1'
#
loop_
_entity.id
_entity.type
_entity.pdbx_description
1 polymer ?
#
loop_
_entity_poly.entity_id
_entity_poly.type
_entity_poly.pdbx_seq_one_letter_code
_entity_poly.pdbx_strand_id
1 'polypeptide(L)'
;MAFKINAKSLRKIFLQHWDLPALAFVLFFGALSIRTIFRPGILPGWDNPEHLVCSYFTAKYFYPNILGWDPYNNFGWVFNQYYNPGAYILVATIHNLFLGTIDINTAYKLGFLLTYLLPGFSAYWLVKSLSGNRLGAILAAFFCIVVMPQESEWFDAGLKQMYIVGMWPQRLGIGLALLALALLTYATKSKGLRWSVLLSATASLTAFTLLSHPMMGIGLAVLLVLFGLNFFLRNLYTSYIETKKVFQKLAEKSRPIYTLILVGSLALGFTAFWTIPLLETNTTYHSLPTITWRTGPWVFMEVFSSLDPLLIVLLSLGMVISTISAKNQQDRGLAIALAASGVLMILLCYSSPYDGYMGMRLIYATFTLFLAALVVPEPAPLLLAS
;
A
#
# COMPACT_ATOMS: atom_id res chain seq x y z
N MET A 1 45.64 15.13 6.26
CA MET A 1 45.30 13.82 6.83
C MET A 1 44.61 13.00 5.73
N ALA A 2 45.33 12.10 5.05
CA ALA A 2 44.76 11.32 3.95
C ALA A 2 44.02 10.10 4.53
N PHE A 3 42.69 10.06 4.42
CA PHE A 3 41.90 8.88 4.75
C PHE A 3 42.29 7.75 3.79
N LYS A 4 43.19 6.86 4.21
CA LYS A 4 43.44 5.59 3.50
C LYS A 4 42.22 4.70 3.71
N ILE A 5 41.28 4.76 2.77
CA ILE A 5 40.12 3.87 2.80
C ILE A 5 40.60 2.45 2.47
N ASN A 6 40.49 1.54 3.44
CA ASN A 6 40.89 0.15 3.29
C ASN A 6 39.92 -0.58 2.33
N ALA A 7 40.40 -0.95 1.15
CA ALA A 7 39.62 -1.62 0.11
C ALA A 7 38.93 -2.91 0.59
N LYS A 8 39.52 -3.66 1.54
CA LYS A 8 38.88 -4.86 2.13
C LYS A 8 37.68 -4.50 3.00
N SER A 9 37.76 -3.38 3.74
CA SER A 9 36.66 -2.88 4.56
C SER A 9 35.50 -2.38 3.69
N LEU A 10 35.81 -1.65 2.62
CA LEU A 10 34.82 -1.22 1.61
C LEU A 10 34.10 -2.41 0.97
N ARG A 11 34.86 -3.44 0.53
CA ARG A 11 34.27 -4.65 -0.05
C ARG A 11 33.32 -5.36 0.91
N LYS A 12 33.68 -5.45 2.20
CA LYS A 12 32.82 -6.06 3.23
C LYS A 12 31.54 -5.28 3.43
N ILE A 13 31.62 -3.95 3.54
CA ILE A 13 30.45 -3.07 3.69
C ILE A 13 29.55 -3.18 2.46
N PHE A 14 30.13 -3.16 1.26
CA PHE A 14 29.40 -3.29 0.01
C PHE A 14 28.67 -4.63 -0.08
N LEU A 15 29.34 -5.76 0.20
CA LEU A 15 28.69 -7.08 0.23
C LEU A 15 27.60 -7.18 1.32
N GLN A 16 27.73 -6.44 2.41
CA GLN A 16 26.75 -6.43 3.48
C GLN A 16 25.50 -5.59 3.15
N HIS A 17 25.61 -4.59 2.27
CA HIS A 17 24.53 -3.64 1.97
C HIS A 17 24.32 -3.38 0.47
N TRP A 18 24.70 -4.33 -0.39
CA TRP A 18 24.63 -4.22 -1.86
C TRP A 18 23.23 -3.92 -2.37
N ASP A 19 22.22 -4.32 -1.60
CA ASP A 19 20.81 -4.10 -1.86
C ASP A 19 20.44 -2.61 -1.82
N LEU A 20 21.09 -1.78 -1.01
CA LEU A 20 20.80 -0.35 -0.98
C LEU A 20 21.25 0.39 -2.26
N PRO A 21 22.49 0.21 -2.76
CA PRO A 21 22.87 0.69 -4.10
C PRO A 21 21.98 0.14 -5.21
N ALA A 22 21.61 -1.14 -5.15
CA ALA A 22 20.72 -1.75 -6.16
C ALA A 22 19.32 -1.08 -6.14
N LEU A 23 18.76 -0.81 -4.96
CA LEU A 23 17.50 -0.09 -4.83
C LEU A 23 17.64 1.34 -5.39
N ALA A 24 18.72 2.04 -5.05
CA ALA A 24 18.98 3.37 -5.58
C ALA A 24 19.06 3.35 -7.12
N PHE A 25 19.68 2.33 -7.71
CA PHE A 25 19.73 2.14 -9.16
C PHE A 25 18.32 1.91 -9.76
N VAL A 26 17.49 1.08 -9.12
CA VAL A 26 16.10 0.84 -9.54
C VAL A 26 15.27 2.14 -9.48
N LEU A 27 15.40 2.92 -8.40
CA LEU A 27 14.69 4.19 -8.26
C LEU A 27 15.19 5.23 -9.27
N PHE A 28 16.50 5.26 -9.53
CA PHE A 28 17.09 6.13 -10.54
C PHE A 28 16.61 5.75 -11.95
N PHE A 29 16.58 4.45 -12.26
CA PHE A 29 15.98 3.94 -13.49
C PHE A 29 14.52 4.40 -13.62
N GLY A 30 13.69 4.24 -12.58
CA GLY A 30 12.31 4.72 -12.57
C GLY A 30 12.19 6.22 -12.82
N ALA A 31 13.04 7.03 -12.19
CA ALA A 31 13.05 8.48 -12.38
C ALA A 31 13.40 8.87 -13.82
N LEU A 32 14.39 8.18 -14.41
CA LEU A 32 14.78 8.39 -15.81
C LEU A 32 13.70 7.95 -16.79
N SER A 33 12.99 6.86 -16.51
CA SER A 33 11.90 6.34 -17.35
C SER A 33 10.78 7.36 -17.54
N ILE A 34 10.57 8.25 -16.57
CA ILE A 34 9.47 9.23 -16.59
C ILE A 34 9.97 10.67 -16.78
N ARG A 35 11.25 10.88 -17.09
CA ARG A 35 11.87 12.22 -17.19
C ARG A 35 11.13 13.19 -18.12
N THR A 36 10.36 12.67 -19.08
CA THR A 36 9.57 13.45 -20.04
C THR A 36 8.48 14.28 -19.38
N ILE A 37 8.03 13.94 -18.17
CA ILE A 37 7.05 14.75 -17.41
C ILE A 37 7.55 16.17 -17.13
N PHE A 38 8.88 16.36 -17.09
CA PHE A 38 9.51 17.66 -16.85
C PHE A 38 9.62 18.53 -18.10
N ARG A 39 9.12 18.08 -19.26
CA ARG A 39 8.98 18.95 -20.43
C ARG A 39 8.04 20.14 -20.11
N PRO A 40 8.21 21.29 -20.79
CA PRO A 40 7.31 22.43 -20.62
C PRO A 40 5.84 22.05 -20.86
N GLY A 41 4.93 22.68 -20.11
CA GLY A 41 3.49 22.40 -20.16
C GLY A 41 2.97 21.65 -18.93
N ILE A 42 1.67 21.37 -18.93
CA ILE A 42 0.95 20.63 -17.88
C ILE A 42 1.05 19.13 -18.19
N LEU A 43 1.07 18.30 -17.14
CA LEU A 43 0.99 16.85 -17.29
C LEU A 43 -0.33 16.46 -18.00
N PRO A 44 -0.28 15.71 -19.12
CA PRO A 44 -1.49 15.27 -19.81
C PRO A 44 -2.22 14.21 -18.98
N GLY A 45 -3.48 13.94 -19.34
CA GLY A 45 -4.36 13.00 -18.64
C GLY A 45 -5.67 13.67 -18.27
N TRP A 46 -6.66 12.87 -17.88
CA TRP A 46 -8.01 13.35 -17.62
C TRP A 46 -8.05 14.21 -16.36
N ASP A 47 -7.58 13.66 -15.23
CA ASP A 47 -7.70 14.30 -13.92
C ASP A 47 -6.46 15.13 -13.53
N ASN A 48 -5.35 15.00 -14.28
CA ASN A 48 -4.10 15.72 -13.97
C ASN A 48 -4.26 17.25 -13.94
N PRO A 49 -4.96 17.90 -14.90
CA PRO A 49 -5.24 19.33 -14.84
C PRO A 49 -6.04 19.74 -13.59
N GLU A 50 -7.07 18.95 -13.23
CA GLU A 50 -7.87 19.20 -12.02
C GLU A 50 -7.02 19.09 -10.76
N HIS A 51 -6.22 18.02 -10.64
CA HIS A 51 -5.29 17.84 -9.52
C HIS A 51 -4.25 18.96 -9.42
N LEU A 52 -3.79 19.52 -10.55
CA LEU A 52 -2.87 20.65 -10.56
C LEU A 52 -3.53 21.92 -10.03
N VAL A 53 -4.73 22.24 -10.51
CA VAL A 53 -5.54 23.37 -10.00
C VAL A 53 -5.78 23.19 -8.50
N CYS A 54 -6.10 21.97 -8.08
CA CYS A 54 -6.31 21.64 -6.69
C CYS A 54 -5.07 21.84 -5.81
N SER A 55 -3.92 21.44 -6.34
CA SER A 55 -2.62 21.66 -5.70
C SER A 55 -2.27 23.15 -5.62
N TYR A 56 -2.59 23.94 -6.65
CA TYR A 56 -2.40 25.39 -6.65
C TYR A 56 -3.22 26.07 -5.56
N PHE A 57 -4.53 25.81 -5.50
CA PHE A 57 -5.38 26.40 -4.47
C PHE A 57 -4.94 25.99 -3.07
N THR A 58 -4.61 24.71 -2.89
CA THR A 58 -4.07 24.22 -1.61
C THR A 58 -2.79 24.95 -1.23
N ALA A 59 -1.81 25.07 -2.14
CA ALA A 59 -0.53 25.69 -1.84
C ALA A 59 -0.60 27.20 -1.58
N LYS A 60 -1.53 27.91 -2.23
CA LYS A 60 -1.59 29.38 -2.18
C LYS A 60 -2.58 29.93 -1.14
N TYR A 61 -3.68 29.23 -0.88
CA TYR A 61 -4.78 29.79 -0.09
C TYR A 61 -5.15 28.95 1.13
N PHE A 62 -4.97 27.63 1.07
CA PHE A 62 -5.47 26.75 2.12
C PHE A 62 -4.34 26.28 3.05
N TYR A 63 -3.14 25.96 2.57
CA TYR A 63 -2.07 25.45 3.42
C TYR A 63 -1.64 26.48 4.51
N PRO A 64 -1.63 26.11 5.82
CA PRO A 64 -1.77 24.75 6.38
C PRO A 64 -3.21 24.30 6.70
N ASN A 65 -4.20 25.18 6.65
CA ASN A 65 -5.62 24.87 6.82
C ASN A 65 -6.23 24.23 5.56
N ILE A 66 -6.11 22.92 5.43
CA ILE A 66 -6.36 22.24 4.15
C ILE A 66 -7.82 22.22 3.67
N LEU A 67 -8.78 22.61 4.52
CA LEU A 67 -10.19 22.73 4.15
C LEU A 67 -10.44 24.16 3.66
N GLY A 68 -11.16 24.29 2.55
CA GLY A 68 -11.40 25.59 1.92
C GLY A 68 -12.73 25.64 1.18
N TRP A 69 -13.12 26.83 0.75
CA TRP A 69 -14.25 27.03 -0.15
C TRP A 69 -13.72 27.57 -1.48
N ASP A 70 -14.04 26.88 -2.58
CA ASP A 70 -13.73 27.34 -3.92
C ASP A 70 -15.01 27.80 -4.61
N PRO A 71 -15.19 29.12 -4.83
CA PRO A 71 -16.38 29.64 -5.50
C PRO A 71 -16.37 29.39 -7.02
N TYR A 72 -15.23 28.98 -7.60
CA TYR A 72 -15.07 28.83 -9.05
C TYR A 72 -15.30 27.40 -9.55
N ASN A 73 -15.12 26.38 -8.70
CA ASN A 73 -15.46 25.00 -9.03
C ASN A 73 -16.90 24.65 -8.60
N ASN A 74 -17.66 24.02 -9.50
CA ASN A 74 -19.03 23.53 -9.26
C ASN A 74 -20.00 24.55 -8.62
N PHE A 75 -19.90 25.84 -8.96
CA PHE A 75 -20.70 26.94 -8.37
C PHE A 75 -20.54 27.11 -6.85
N GLY A 76 -19.40 26.68 -6.29
CA GLY A 76 -19.15 26.66 -4.86
C GLY A 76 -19.00 25.25 -4.34
N TRP A 77 -17.77 24.85 -4.06
CA TRP A 77 -17.45 23.52 -3.54
C TRP A 77 -16.56 23.59 -2.31
N VAL A 78 -16.81 22.72 -1.33
CA VAL A 78 -15.91 22.55 -0.18
C VAL A 78 -14.66 21.83 -0.64
N PHE A 79 -13.63 22.62 -0.87
CA PHE A 79 -12.34 22.20 -1.35
C PHE A 79 -11.70 21.19 -0.37
N ASN A 80 -11.13 20.10 -0.89
CA ASN A 80 -10.46 19.03 -0.12
C ASN A 80 -11.31 18.22 0.88
N GLN A 81 -12.60 18.51 1.05
CA GLN A 81 -13.47 17.75 1.95
C GLN A 81 -13.94 16.42 1.35
N TYR A 82 -14.33 16.44 0.07
CA TYR A 82 -14.87 15.28 -0.65
C TYR A 82 -13.89 14.67 -1.65
N TYR A 83 -12.69 15.22 -1.73
CA TYR A 83 -11.66 14.82 -2.67
C TYR A 83 -10.34 14.65 -1.95
N ASN A 84 -9.57 13.64 -2.34
CA ASN A 84 -8.31 13.15 -1.77
C ASN A 84 -7.28 14.24 -1.36
N PRO A 85 -7.32 14.80 -0.14
CA PRO A 85 -6.50 15.98 0.20
C PRO A 85 -5.00 15.66 0.29
N GLY A 86 -4.62 14.42 0.57
CA GLY A 86 -3.24 14.03 0.85
C GLY A 86 -2.28 14.31 -0.31
N ALA A 87 -2.73 14.10 -1.55
CA ALA A 87 -1.94 14.40 -2.74
C ALA A 87 -1.64 15.90 -2.88
N TYR A 88 -2.61 16.76 -2.56
CA TYR A 88 -2.46 18.21 -2.69
C TYR A 88 -1.62 18.80 -1.54
N ILE A 89 -1.74 18.23 -0.34
CA ILE A 89 -0.85 18.55 0.79
C ILE A 89 0.59 18.24 0.44
N LEU A 90 0.85 17.10 -0.22
CA LEU A 90 2.20 16.74 -0.67
C LEU A 90 2.77 17.80 -1.60
N VAL A 91 2.03 18.18 -2.64
CA VAL A 91 2.49 19.19 -3.61
C VAL A 91 2.67 20.56 -2.97
N ALA A 92 1.73 20.98 -2.12
CA ALA A 92 1.83 22.23 -1.37
C ALA A 92 3.05 22.23 -0.45
N THR A 93 3.35 21.11 0.20
CA THR A 93 4.52 20.97 1.06
C THR A 93 5.81 21.05 0.24
N ILE A 94 5.88 20.38 -0.92
CA ILE A 94 7.03 20.50 -1.84
C ILE A 94 7.24 21.96 -2.23
N HIS A 95 6.20 22.63 -2.75
CA HIS A 95 6.29 24.03 -3.17
C HIS A 95 6.78 24.96 -2.04
N ASN A 96 6.27 24.77 -0.81
CA ASN A 96 6.67 25.56 0.35
C ASN A 96 8.09 25.22 0.86
N LEU A 97 8.54 23.97 0.77
CA LEU A 97 9.92 23.58 1.11
C LEU A 97 10.95 24.24 0.20
N PHE A 98 10.59 24.48 -1.06
CA PHE A 98 11.39 25.26 -1.99
C PHE A 98 11.18 26.78 -1.85
N LEU A 99 10.47 27.24 -0.81
CA LEU A 99 10.20 28.67 -0.54
C LEU A 99 9.62 29.41 -1.76
N GLY A 100 8.89 28.70 -2.63
CA GLY A 100 8.34 29.26 -3.87
C GLY A 100 9.35 29.54 -4.99
N THR A 101 10.60 29.05 -4.90
CA THR A 101 11.59 29.20 -5.99
C THR A 101 11.23 28.36 -7.22
N ILE A 102 10.39 27.35 -7.05
CA ILE A 102 9.80 26.57 -8.14
C ILE A 102 8.32 26.93 -8.26
N ASP A 103 7.81 26.94 -9.49
CA ASP A 103 6.39 27.12 -9.73
C ASP A 103 5.58 25.88 -9.28
N ILE A 104 4.26 26.04 -9.16
CA ILE A 104 3.39 24.97 -8.68
C ILE A 104 3.38 23.74 -9.61
N ASN A 105 3.52 23.94 -10.92
CA ASN A 105 3.51 22.85 -11.90
C ASN A 105 4.81 22.03 -11.78
N THR A 106 5.93 22.67 -11.51
CA THR A 106 7.18 21.98 -11.16
C THR A 106 7.04 21.20 -9.85
N ALA A 107 6.46 21.80 -8.79
CA ALA A 107 6.19 21.10 -7.54
C ALA A 107 5.24 19.89 -7.72
N TYR A 108 4.22 20.04 -8.56
CA TYR A 108 3.28 18.98 -8.92
C TYR A 108 3.97 17.81 -9.63
N LYS A 109 4.83 18.09 -10.62
CA LYS A 109 5.64 17.08 -11.31
C LYS A 109 6.61 16.35 -10.37
N LEU A 110 7.16 17.04 -9.38
CA LEU A 110 7.95 16.41 -8.32
C LEU A 110 7.09 15.49 -7.44
N GLY A 111 5.88 15.91 -7.05
CA GLY A 111 4.92 15.07 -6.33
C GLY A 111 4.54 13.81 -7.11
N PHE A 112 4.30 13.96 -8.42
CA PHE A 112 4.05 12.86 -9.34
C PHE A 112 5.25 11.90 -9.41
N LEU A 113 6.48 12.41 -9.56
CA LEU A 113 7.71 11.60 -9.57
C LEU A 113 7.89 10.82 -8.26
N LEU A 114 7.72 11.48 -7.11
CA LEU A 114 7.81 10.81 -5.81
C LEU A 114 6.78 9.69 -5.69
N THR A 115 5.57 9.95 -6.17
CA THR A 115 4.47 8.97 -6.14
C THR A 115 4.73 7.78 -7.06
N TYR A 116 5.32 8.02 -8.23
CA TYR A 116 5.73 6.96 -9.15
C TYR A 116 6.76 6.01 -8.52
N LEU A 117 7.74 6.58 -7.81
CA LEU A 117 8.84 5.83 -7.18
C LEU A 117 8.44 5.15 -5.86
N LEU A 118 7.50 5.74 -5.12
CA LEU A 118 7.18 5.34 -3.76
C LEU A 118 6.77 3.87 -3.64
N PRO A 119 5.87 3.30 -4.47
CA PRO A 119 5.53 1.89 -4.40
C PRO A 119 6.75 0.96 -4.54
N GLY A 120 7.72 1.27 -5.39
CA GLY A 120 8.95 0.48 -5.51
C GLY A 120 9.81 0.54 -4.24
N PHE A 121 9.99 1.73 -3.68
CA PHE A 121 10.68 1.90 -2.39
C PHE A 121 9.96 1.16 -1.26
N SER A 122 8.64 1.26 -1.20
CA SER A 122 7.82 0.65 -0.16
C SER A 122 7.76 -0.87 -0.28
N ALA A 123 7.64 -1.41 -1.49
CA ALA A 123 7.65 -2.85 -1.76
C ALA A 123 8.98 -3.49 -1.34
N TYR A 124 10.11 -2.82 -1.60
CA TYR A 124 11.41 -3.25 -1.09
C TYR A 124 11.40 -3.45 0.42
N TRP A 125 10.98 -2.42 1.17
CA TRP A 125 10.97 -2.48 2.63
C TRP A 125 9.98 -3.50 3.16
N LEU A 126 8.82 -3.64 2.52
CA LEU A 126 7.83 -4.64 2.89
C LEU A 126 8.40 -6.05 2.76
N VAL A 127 8.90 -6.43 1.58
CA VAL A 127 9.46 -7.76 1.32
C VAL A 127 10.65 -8.04 2.23
N LYS A 128 11.54 -7.05 2.42
CA LYS A 128 12.69 -7.16 3.33
C LYS A 128 12.28 -7.33 4.78
N SER A 129 11.22 -6.66 5.24
CA SER A 129 10.72 -6.75 6.62
C SER A 129 10.11 -8.12 6.95
N LEU A 130 9.52 -8.76 5.92
CA LEU A 130 8.80 -10.03 6.04
C LEU A 130 9.73 -11.23 5.91
N SER A 131 10.52 -11.29 4.83
CA SER A 131 11.35 -12.45 4.47
C SER A 131 12.84 -12.28 4.78
N GLY A 132 13.31 -11.04 4.94
CA GLY A 132 14.75 -10.75 4.96
C GLY A 132 15.47 -10.99 3.61
N ASN A 133 14.77 -11.46 2.57
CA ASN A 133 15.34 -11.75 1.26
C ASN A 133 15.59 -10.45 0.49
N ARG A 134 16.86 -10.10 0.37
CA ARG A 134 17.31 -8.86 -0.29
C ARG A 134 17.07 -8.87 -1.80
N LEU A 135 17.32 -10.00 -2.46
CA LEU A 135 17.09 -10.11 -3.90
C LEU A 135 15.60 -10.00 -4.22
N GLY A 136 14.76 -10.72 -3.47
CA GLY A 136 13.30 -10.62 -3.58
C GLY A 136 12.80 -9.19 -3.37
N ALA A 137 13.37 -8.46 -2.41
CA ALA A 137 13.02 -7.06 -2.17
C ALA A 137 13.39 -6.14 -3.34
N ILE A 138 14.55 -6.36 -3.98
CA ILE A 138 14.96 -5.59 -5.17
C ILE A 138 14.07 -5.90 -6.37
N LEU A 139 13.76 -7.18 -6.59
CA LEU A 139 12.85 -7.58 -7.66
C LEU A 139 11.45 -6.99 -7.45
N ALA A 140 10.93 -7.02 -6.22
CA ALA A 140 9.65 -6.39 -5.91
C ALA A 140 9.67 -4.87 -6.19
N ALA A 141 10.75 -4.18 -5.82
CA ALA A 141 10.92 -2.77 -6.13
C ALA A 141 10.90 -2.50 -7.64
N PHE A 142 11.62 -3.33 -8.40
CA PHE A 142 11.70 -3.23 -9.85
C PHE A 142 10.35 -3.46 -10.52
N PHE A 143 9.63 -4.53 -10.15
CA PHE A 143 8.31 -4.82 -10.71
C PHE A 143 7.26 -3.76 -10.37
N CYS A 144 7.40 -3.02 -9.27
CA CYS A 144 6.51 -1.89 -8.96
C CYS A 144 6.82 -0.60 -9.75
N ILE A 145 7.94 -0.55 -10.48
CA ILE A 145 8.41 0.64 -11.22
C ILE A 145 8.39 0.41 -12.74
N VAL A 146 8.42 -0.83 -13.21
CA VAL A 146 8.32 -1.13 -14.64
C VAL A 146 6.88 -1.04 -15.09
N VAL A 147 6.65 -0.33 -16.20
CA VAL A 147 5.35 -0.26 -16.88
C VAL A 147 5.23 -1.45 -17.83
N MET A 148 4.17 -2.24 -17.69
CA MET A 148 3.86 -3.32 -18.65
C MET A 148 2.81 -2.85 -19.68
N PRO A 149 2.93 -3.22 -20.97
CA PRO A 149 1.97 -2.85 -22.01
C PRO A 149 0.52 -3.26 -21.73
N GLN A 150 0.35 -4.35 -20.97
CA GLN A 150 -0.94 -4.94 -20.62
C GLN A 150 -1.62 -4.26 -19.43
N GLU A 151 -0.94 -3.34 -18.73
CA GLU A 151 -1.56 -2.59 -17.63
C GLU A 151 -2.83 -1.87 -18.10
N SER A 152 -3.91 -2.07 -17.35
CA SER A 152 -5.15 -1.34 -17.58
C SER A 152 -5.01 0.12 -17.20
N GLU A 153 -5.62 0.98 -18.01
CA GLU A 153 -5.73 2.41 -17.74
C GLU A 153 -6.86 2.70 -16.75
N TRP A 154 -7.80 1.77 -16.56
CA TRP A 154 -9.10 2.04 -15.95
C TRP A 154 -9.31 1.34 -14.61
N PHE A 155 -8.79 0.13 -14.45
CA PHE A 155 -9.12 -0.74 -13.31
C PHE A 155 -7.95 -0.95 -12.34
N ASP A 156 -6.72 -0.82 -12.83
CA ASP A 156 -5.52 -0.96 -12.02
C ASP A 156 -4.92 0.41 -11.72
N ALA A 157 -4.63 0.67 -10.45
CA ALA A 157 -3.72 1.74 -10.02
C ALA A 157 -2.25 1.41 -10.34
N GLY A 158 -2.04 0.85 -11.53
CA GLY A 158 -0.77 0.67 -12.19
C GLY A 158 -0.19 2.02 -12.65
N LEU A 159 0.94 1.95 -13.31
CA LEU A 159 1.66 3.14 -13.73
C LEU A 159 0.97 3.81 -14.91
N LYS A 160 0.33 3.03 -15.79
CA LYS A 160 -0.41 3.56 -16.95
C LYS A 160 -1.59 4.46 -16.56
N GLN A 161 -2.34 4.08 -15.52
CA GLN A 161 -3.47 4.85 -15.00
C GLN A 161 -3.05 6.23 -14.46
N MET A 162 -1.83 6.38 -13.94
CA MET A 162 -1.33 7.70 -13.51
C MET A 162 -1.21 8.70 -14.66
N TYR A 163 -0.90 8.23 -15.87
CA TYR A 163 -0.70 9.10 -17.04
C TYR A 163 -2.00 9.40 -17.78
N ILE A 164 -2.87 8.41 -17.88
CA ILE A 164 -4.05 8.51 -18.75
C ILE A 164 -5.22 9.06 -17.96
N VAL A 165 -5.63 8.36 -16.89
CA VAL A 165 -6.74 8.83 -16.05
C VAL A 165 -6.26 9.92 -15.10
N GLY A 166 -5.06 9.80 -14.54
CA GLY A 166 -4.56 10.75 -13.54
C GLY A 166 -4.68 10.26 -12.10
N MET A 167 -4.94 8.97 -11.86
CA MET A 167 -5.12 8.37 -10.50
C MET A 167 -3.81 8.25 -9.70
N TRP A 168 -2.89 9.21 -9.83
CA TRP A 168 -1.69 9.29 -9.02
C TRP A 168 -1.99 9.44 -7.51
N PRO A 169 -3.08 10.07 -7.02
CA PRO A 169 -3.40 10.07 -5.58
C PRO A 169 -3.66 8.67 -5.04
N GLN A 170 -4.31 7.81 -5.83
CA GLN A 170 -4.49 6.40 -5.48
C GLN A 170 -3.15 5.66 -5.41
N ARG A 171 -2.26 5.87 -6.38
CA ARG A 171 -0.92 5.28 -6.38
C ARG A 171 -0.08 5.74 -5.18
N LEU A 172 -0.21 7.01 -4.78
CA LEU A 172 0.40 7.55 -3.56
C LEU A 172 -0.08 6.75 -2.35
N GLY A 173 -1.39 6.53 -2.24
CA GLY A 173 -1.99 5.69 -1.21
C GLY A 173 -1.44 4.27 -1.16
N ILE A 174 -1.26 3.62 -2.31
CA ILE A 174 -0.64 2.29 -2.40
C ILE A 174 0.80 2.32 -1.86
N GLY A 175 1.61 3.27 -2.31
CA GLY A 175 2.98 3.40 -1.86
C GLY A 175 3.09 3.62 -0.34
N LEU A 176 2.24 4.50 0.21
CA LEU A 176 2.16 4.74 1.65
C LEU A 176 1.67 3.52 2.43
N ALA A 177 0.67 2.80 1.91
CA ALA A 177 0.11 1.60 2.52
C ALA A 177 1.15 0.48 2.65
N LEU A 178 1.89 0.20 1.57
CA LEU A 178 2.97 -0.79 1.57
C LEU A 178 4.06 -0.43 2.60
N LEU A 179 4.40 0.85 2.72
CA LEU A 179 5.40 1.30 3.69
C LEU A 179 4.86 1.19 5.12
N ALA A 180 3.60 1.54 5.36
CA ALA A 180 2.95 1.37 6.66
C ALA A 180 2.96 -0.11 7.10
N LEU A 181 2.67 -1.04 6.19
CA LEU A 181 2.76 -2.48 6.48
C LEU A 181 4.19 -2.93 6.82
N ALA A 182 5.18 -2.39 6.11
CA ALA A 182 6.60 -2.67 6.40
C ALA A 182 6.99 -2.15 7.79
N LEU A 183 6.60 -0.91 8.14
CA LEU A 183 6.88 -0.32 9.44
C LEU A 183 6.14 -1.03 10.57
N LEU A 184 4.89 -1.47 10.35
CA LEU A 184 4.16 -2.30 11.31
C LEU A 184 4.94 -3.58 11.60
N THR A 185 5.43 -4.25 10.56
CA THR A 185 6.22 -5.49 10.69
C THR A 185 7.51 -5.27 11.49
N TYR A 186 8.16 -4.11 11.36
CA TYR A 186 9.29 -3.74 12.20
C TYR A 186 8.88 -3.34 13.63
N ALA A 187 7.73 -2.67 13.78
CA ALA A 187 7.21 -2.22 15.08
C ALA A 187 6.88 -3.42 15.97
N THR A 188 6.20 -4.44 15.44
CA THR A 188 5.85 -5.66 16.20
C THR A 188 7.06 -6.40 16.74
N LYS A 189 8.21 -6.29 16.07
CA LYS A 189 9.51 -6.88 16.46
C LYS A 189 10.37 -5.97 17.35
N SER A 190 10.03 -4.69 17.48
CA SER A 190 10.83 -3.68 18.19
C SER A 190 10.35 -3.45 19.62
N LYS A 191 11.18 -2.83 20.47
CA LYS A 191 10.86 -2.44 21.86
C LYS A 191 11.34 -1.01 22.17
N GLY A 192 10.86 -0.44 23.28
CA GLY A 192 11.27 0.88 23.77
C GLY A 192 11.00 2.02 22.78
N LEU A 193 11.90 3.01 22.74
CA LEU A 193 11.79 4.18 21.87
C LEU A 193 11.63 3.81 20.39
N ARG A 194 12.35 2.78 19.92
CA ARG A 194 12.25 2.32 18.53
C ARG A 194 10.85 1.84 18.18
N TRP A 195 10.16 1.17 19.09
CA TRP A 195 8.77 0.77 18.88
C TRP A 195 7.86 1.99 18.78
N SER A 196 8.00 2.97 19.69
CA SER A 196 7.19 4.19 19.67
C SER A 196 7.37 4.97 18.38
N VAL A 197 8.62 5.15 17.91
CA VAL A 197 8.91 5.84 16.65
C VAL A 197 8.29 5.12 15.45
N LEU A 198 8.45 3.79 15.36
CA LEU A 198 7.88 3.01 14.27
C LEU A 198 6.35 2.99 14.31
N LEU A 199 5.75 2.94 15.50
CA LEU A 199 4.31 3.01 15.68
C LEU A 199 3.75 4.35 15.23
N SER A 200 4.35 5.47 15.66
CA SER A 200 3.95 6.80 15.24
C SER A 200 4.10 6.98 13.73
N ALA A 201 5.23 6.55 13.15
CA ALA A 201 5.44 6.60 11.71
C ALA A 201 4.42 5.74 10.95
N THR A 202 4.10 4.54 11.45
CA THR A 202 3.05 3.69 10.86
C THR A 202 1.70 4.40 10.90
N ALA A 203 1.30 4.98 12.04
CA ALA A 203 0.05 5.71 12.18
C ALA A 203 -0.03 6.93 11.24
N SER A 204 1.04 7.71 11.12
CA SER A 204 1.11 8.86 10.21
C SER A 204 1.00 8.42 8.74
N LEU A 205 1.66 7.32 8.35
CA LEU A 205 1.53 6.79 7.00
C LEU A 205 0.12 6.25 6.74
N THR A 206 -0.50 5.56 7.70
CA THR A 206 -1.89 5.08 7.59
C THR A 206 -2.87 6.24 7.43
N ALA A 207 -2.71 7.30 8.23
CA ALA A 207 -3.49 8.53 8.09
C ALA A 207 -3.29 9.15 6.71
N PHE A 208 -2.05 9.22 6.23
CA PHE A 208 -1.75 9.82 4.94
C PHE A 208 -2.22 8.96 3.76
N THR A 209 -2.24 7.63 3.89
CA THR A 209 -2.89 6.73 2.93
C THR A 209 -4.38 7.07 2.82
N LEU A 210 -5.09 7.19 3.96
CA LEU A 210 -6.51 7.53 3.97
C LEU A 210 -6.78 8.89 3.29
N LEU A 211 -5.96 9.90 3.61
CA LEU A 211 -6.06 11.23 3.00
C LEU A 211 -5.68 11.23 1.51
N SER A 212 -4.79 10.35 1.07
CA SER A 212 -4.41 10.26 -0.35
C SER A 212 -5.46 9.57 -1.22
N HIS A 213 -6.18 8.58 -0.66
CA HIS A 213 -7.30 7.93 -1.31
C HIS A 213 -8.09 7.04 -0.32
N PRO A 214 -9.40 7.29 -0.09
CA PRO A 214 -10.20 6.55 0.90
C PRO A 214 -10.19 5.04 0.70
N MET A 215 -10.34 4.56 -0.54
CA MET A 215 -10.31 3.12 -0.83
C MET A 215 -8.97 2.46 -0.50
N MET A 216 -7.85 3.19 -0.65
CA MET A 216 -6.54 2.67 -0.26
C MET A 216 -6.41 2.65 1.27
N GLY A 217 -7.00 3.61 1.97
CA GLY A 217 -7.11 3.60 3.43
C GLY A 217 -7.91 2.40 3.96
N ILE A 218 -9.06 2.11 3.35
CA ILE A 218 -9.87 0.93 3.68
C ILE A 218 -9.10 -0.37 3.39
N GLY A 219 -8.50 -0.49 2.21
CA GLY A 219 -7.68 -1.65 1.84
C GLY A 219 -6.51 -1.86 2.81
N LEU A 220 -5.81 -0.79 3.18
CA LEU A 220 -4.76 -0.82 4.20
C LEU A 220 -5.29 -1.26 5.56
N ALA A 221 -6.45 -0.76 6.01
CA ALA A 221 -7.04 -1.16 7.28
C ALA A 221 -7.30 -2.67 7.35
N VAL A 222 -7.85 -3.25 6.28
CA VAL A 222 -8.05 -4.71 6.16
C VAL A 222 -6.71 -5.45 6.25
N LEU A 223 -5.70 -5.02 5.50
CA LEU A 223 -4.37 -5.65 5.51
C LEU A 223 -3.68 -5.52 6.88
N LEU A 224 -3.78 -4.37 7.55
CA LEU A 224 -3.24 -4.18 8.90
C LEU A 224 -3.89 -5.14 9.90
N VAL A 225 -5.20 -5.36 9.80
CA VAL A 225 -5.93 -6.33 10.64
C VAL A 225 -5.44 -7.75 10.34
N LEU A 226 -5.36 -8.16 9.07
CA LEU A 226 -4.90 -9.50 8.68
C LEU A 226 -3.45 -9.75 9.15
N PHE A 227 -2.55 -8.78 8.95
CA PHE A 227 -1.16 -8.89 9.41
C PHE A 227 -1.08 -8.94 10.95
N GLY A 228 -1.81 -8.05 11.63
CA GLY A 228 -1.85 -8.01 13.09
C GLY A 228 -2.35 -9.31 13.71
N LEU A 229 -3.44 -9.87 13.15
CA LEU A 229 -3.98 -11.18 13.55
C LEU A 229 -3.01 -12.31 13.24
N ASN A 230 -2.38 -12.33 12.06
CA ASN A 230 -1.40 -13.35 11.71
C ASN A 230 -0.21 -13.36 12.69
N PHE A 231 0.36 -12.19 13.00
CA PHE A 231 1.44 -12.08 13.98
C PHE A 231 0.99 -12.54 15.38
N PHE A 232 -0.21 -12.15 15.80
CA PHE A 232 -0.75 -12.54 17.10
C PHE A 232 -0.95 -14.06 17.21
N LEU A 233 -1.65 -14.68 16.25
CA LEU A 233 -1.95 -16.10 16.26
C LEU A 233 -0.68 -16.96 16.18
N ARG A 234 0.31 -16.53 15.37
CA ARG A 234 1.61 -17.22 15.32
C ARG A 234 2.36 -17.12 16.63
N ASN A 235 2.38 -15.95 17.26
CA ASN A 235 3.00 -15.77 18.58
C ASN A 235 2.38 -16.69 19.64
N LEU A 236 1.07 -16.91 19.57
CA LEU A 236 0.36 -17.87 20.44
C LEU A 236 0.73 -19.32 20.11
N TYR A 237 0.71 -19.69 18.83
CA TYR A 237 1.02 -21.05 18.36
C TYR A 237 2.43 -21.48 18.76
N THR A 238 3.45 -20.66 18.49
CA THR A 238 4.84 -20.95 18.89
C THR A 238 4.95 -21.13 20.41
N SER A 239 4.25 -20.30 21.19
CA SER A 239 4.27 -20.39 22.65
C SER A 239 3.60 -21.66 23.18
N TYR A 240 2.51 -22.10 22.53
CA TYR A 240 1.82 -23.35 22.87
C TYR A 240 2.75 -24.56 22.71
N ILE A 241 3.48 -24.62 21.60
CA ILE A 241 4.45 -25.68 21.32
C ILE A 241 5.61 -25.65 22.33
N GLU A 242 6.19 -24.48 22.59
CA GLU A 242 7.41 -24.37 23.40
C GLU A 242 7.18 -24.59 24.91
N THR A 243 6.06 -24.11 25.45
CA THR A 243 5.90 -23.98 26.91
C THR A 243 4.66 -24.65 27.48
N LYS A 244 3.67 -25.02 26.64
CA LYS A 244 2.31 -25.42 27.05
C LYS A 244 1.59 -24.45 28.01
N LYS A 245 2.17 -23.26 28.30
CA LYS A 245 1.65 -22.26 29.25
C LYS A 245 1.33 -20.95 28.53
N VAL A 246 0.34 -21.01 27.64
CA VAL A 246 -0.09 -19.88 26.79
C VAL A 246 -0.48 -18.64 27.60
N PHE A 247 -1.11 -18.83 28.76
CA PHE A 247 -1.66 -17.75 29.57
C PHE A 247 -0.61 -16.93 30.35
N GLN A 248 0.57 -17.48 30.64
CA GLN A 248 1.55 -16.80 31.50
C GLN A 248 2.27 -15.63 30.80
N LYS A 249 2.18 -15.50 29.47
CA LYS A 249 2.79 -14.41 28.70
C LYS A 249 1.81 -13.72 27.74
N LEU A 250 0.51 -13.85 27.99
CA LEU A 250 -0.53 -13.36 27.07
C LEU A 250 -0.36 -11.87 26.73
N ALA A 251 -0.06 -11.03 27.73
CA ALA A 251 0.15 -9.59 27.55
C ALA A 251 1.36 -9.24 26.65
N GLU A 252 2.45 -10.00 26.72
CA GLU A 252 3.60 -9.81 25.81
C GLU A 252 3.27 -10.27 24.39
N LYS A 253 2.45 -11.32 24.27
CA LYS A 253 2.08 -11.96 23.00
C LYS A 253 1.00 -11.19 22.25
N SER A 254 0.15 -10.43 22.95
CA SER A 254 -0.88 -9.53 22.37
C SER A 254 -0.32 -8.17 21.91
N ARG A 255 1.00 -7.95 22.01
CA ARG A 255 1.66 -6.74 21.49
C ARG A 255 1.28 -6.37 20.05
N PRO A 256 1.18 -7.31 19.07
CA PRO A 256 0.75 -6.97 17.72
C PRO A 256 -0.65 -6.35 17.69
N ILE A 257 -1.57 -6.85 18.52
CA ILE A 257 -2.94 -6.32 18.64
C ILE A 257 -2.93 -4.94 19.28
N TYR A 258 -2.19 -4.74 20.37
CA TYR A 258 -2.08 -3.40 20.98
C TYR A 258 -1.44 -2.39 20.01
N THR A 259 -0.42 -2.81 19.27
CA THR A 259 0.23 -1.96 18.25
C THR A 259 -0.78 -1.59 17.16
N LEU A 260 -1.57 -2.56 16.68
CA LEU A 260 -2.60 -2.33 15.67
C LEU A 260 -3.68 -1.34 16.16
N ILE A 261 -4.21 -1.54 17.37
CA ILE A 261 -5.22 -0.65 17.97
C ILE A 261 -4.67 0.77 18.07
N LEU A 262 -3.45 0.93 18.59
CA LEU A 262 -2.81 2.24 18.73
C LEU A 262 -2.56 2.92 17.38
N VAL A 263 -2.11 2.17 16.37
CA VAL A 263 -1.94 2.68 14.99
C VAL A 263 -3.27 3.18 14.44
N GLY A 264 -4.34 2.38 14.57
CA GLY A 264 -5.68 2.75 14.11
C GLY A 264 -6.22 3.99 14.81
N SER A 265 -6.15 4.03 16.14
CA SER A 265 -6.63 5.17 16.93
C SER A 265 -5.85 6.46 16.63
N LEU A 266 -4.52 6.38 16.51
CA LEU A 266 -3.70 7.54 16.15
C LEU A 266 -3.96 8.00 14.71
N ALA A 267 -4.11 7.06 13.76
CA ALA A 267 -4.41 7.41 12.38
C ALA A 267 -5.77 8.14 12.27
N LEU A 268 -6.81 7.62 12.96
CA LEU A 268 -8.11 8.28 13.04
C LEU A 268 -8.02 9.64 13.73
N GLY A 269 -7.21 9.76 14.79
CA GLY A 269 -6.94 11.05 15.43
C GLY A 269 -6.30 12.06 14.49
N PHE A 270 -5.30 11.64 13.70
CA PHE A 270 -4.63 12.50 12.73
C PHE A 270 -5.52 12.91 11.56
N THR A 271 -6.50 12.08 11.17
CA THR A 271 -7.44 12.41 10.10
C THR A 271 -8.77 12.95 10.60
N ALA A 272 -9.00 13.06 11.91
CA ALA A 272 -10.30 13.40 12.50
C ALA A 272 -10.88 14.71 11.94
N PHE A 273 -10.03 15.71 11.73
CA PHE A 273 -10.42 17.00 11.18
C PHE A 273 -11.02 16.91 9.77
N TRP A 274 -10.70 15.85 9.02
CA TRP A 274 -11.20 15.59 7.67
C TRP A 274 -12.29 14.51 7.67
N THR A 275 -12.07 13.42 8.43
CA THR A 275 -12.97 12.26 8.48
C THR A 275 -14.29 12.59 9.14
N ILE A 276 -14.31 13.35 10.24
CA ILE A 276 -15.56 13.67 10.95
C ILE A 276 -16.48 14.53 10.07
N PRO A 277 -16.03 15.68 9.52
CA PRO A 277 -16.90 16.47 8.65
C PRO A 277 -17.30 15.72 7.38
N LEU A 278 -16.44 14.85 6.83
CA LEU A 278 -16.80 14.02 5.69
C LEU A 278 -17.98 13.14 6.05
N LEU A 279 -17.91 12.37 7.15
CA LEU A 279 -18.97 11.45 7.54
C LEU A 279 -20.27 12.16 7.89
N GLU A 280 -20.20 13.35 8.51
CA GLU A 280 -21.38 14.16 8.85
C GLU A 280 -22.10 14.70 7.61
N THR A 281 -21.34 15.06 6.56
CA THR A 281 -21.87 15.82 5.42
C THR A 281 -22.07 14.97 4.17
N ASN A 282 -21.37 13.83 4.04
CA ASN A 282 -21.36 13.02 2.82
C ASN A 282 -22.76 12.55 2.40
N THR A 283 -23.58 12.11 3.36
CA THR A 283 -24.96 11.66 3.08
C THR A 283 -25.91 12.79 2.67
N THR A 284 -25.56 14.04 2.96
CA THR A 284 -26.40 15.22 2.69
C THR A 284 -26.02 15.87 1.36
N TYR A 285 -24.71 16.08 1.13
CA TYR A 285 -24.19 16.82 -0.02
C TYR A 285 -23.68 15.93 -1.15
N HIS A 286 -23.30 14.69 -0.85
CA HIS A 286 -23.01 13.63 -1.82
C HIS A 286 -24.19 12.65 -1.93
N SER A 287 -25.41 13.18 -1.73
CA SER A 287 -26.70 12.47 -1.73
C SER A 287 -27.34 12.32 -3.10
N LEU A 288 -26.69 12.81 -4.18
CA LEU A 288 -26.92 12.22 -5.50
C LEU A 288 -26.91 10.72 -5.25
N PRO A 289 -27.92 9.94 -5.68
CA PRO A 289 -27.81 8.49 -5.64
C PRO A 289 -26.50 8.26 -6.36
N THR A 290 -25.41 7.99 -5.59
CA THR A 290 -24.06 7.74 -6.10
C THR A 290 -24.35 6.97 -7.32
N ILE A 291 -24.00 7.44 -8.53
CA ILE A 291 -24.26 6.70 -9.76
C ILE A 291 -23.86 5.31 -9.37
N THR A 292 -24.87 4.50 -9.07
CA THR A 292 -24.63 3.25 -8.38
C THR A 292 -24.43 2.53 -9.65
N TRP A 293 -23.17 2.55 -10.09
CA TRP A 293 -22.70 1.65 -11.08
C TRP A 293 -23.10 0.34 -10.42
N ARG A 294 -24.28 -0.18 -10.82
CA ARG A 294 -24.66 -1.56 -10.65
C ARG A 294 -23.67 -2.23 -11.57
N THR A 295 -22.44 -2.29 -11.07
CA THR A 295 -21.36 -3.04 -11.59
C THR A 295 -21.87 -4.44 -11.39
N GLY A 296 -22.45 -4.97 -12.46
CA GLY A 296 -22.86 -6.35 -12.46
C GLY A 296 -21.66 -7.22 -12.09
N PRO A 297 -21.87 -8.50 -11.79
CA PRO A 297 -20.78 -9.41 -11.46
C PRO A 297 -19.59 -9.40 -12.43
N TRP A 298 -19.77 -8.94 -13.68
CA TRP A 298 -18.70 -8.70 -14.66
C TRP A 298 -17.60 -7.75 -14.20
N VAL A 299 -17.84 -6.80 -13.30
CA VAL A 299 -16.77 -5.91 -12.82
C VAL A 299 -15.63 -6.69 -12.17
N PHE A 300 -15.93 -7.83 -11.54
CA PHE A 300 -14.91 -8.70 -10.98
C PHE A 300 -14.07 -9.32 -12.10
N MET A 301 -14.70 -9.70 -13.20
CA MET A 301 -14.00 -10.24 -14.37
C MET A 301 -13.13 -9.16 -15.04
N GLU A 302 -13.62 -7.92 -15.12
CA GLU A 302 -12.86 -6.78 -15.61
C GLU A 302 -11.62 -6.50 -14.74
N VAL A 303 -11.76 -6.57 -13.42
CA VAL A 303 -10.63 -6.44 -12.48
C VAL A 303 -9.64 -7.62 -12.60
N PHE A 304 -10.11 -8.86 -12.70
CA PHE A 304 -9.19 -9.99 -12.86
C PHE A 304 -8.49 -10.00 -14.22
N SER A 305 -9.19 -9.59 -15.28
CA SER A 305 -8.62 -9.50 -16.62
C SER A 305 -7.74 -8.26 -16.83
N SER A 306 -7.82 -7.26 -15.94
CA SER A 306 -6.93 -6.11 -15.97
C SER A 306 -5.52 -6.43 -15.46
N LEU A 307 -5.39 -7.46 -14.63
CA LEU A 307 -4.10 -7.88 -14.08
C LEU A 307 -3.17 -8.38 -15.18
N ASP A 308 -1.94 -7.89 -15.15
CA ASP A 308 -0.89 -8.33 -16.07
C ASP A 308 -0.64 -9.86 -15.95
N PRO A 309 -0.56 -10.61 -17.07
CA PRO A 309 -0.33 -12.06 -17.03
C PRO A 309 0.92 -12.48 -16.25
N LEU A 310 1.99 -11.67 -16.29
CA LEU A 310 3.19 -11.91 -15.49
C LEU A 310 2.88 -11.80 -14.00
N LEU A 311 2.08 -10.82 -13.59
CA LEU A 311 1.67 -10.67 -12.19
C LEU A 311 0.82 -11.86 -11.72
N ILE A 312 -0.10 -12.34 -12.56
CA ILE A 312 -0.88 -13.56 -12.29
C ILE A 312 0.04 -14.78 -12.13
N VAL A 313 1.00 -14.95 -13.03
CA VAL A 313 1.98 -16.05 -12.97
C VAL A 313 2.84 -15.96 -11.72
N LEU A 314 3.37 -14.78 -11.39
CA LEU A 314 4.19 -14.56 -10.20
C LEU A 314 3.40 -14.78 -8.90
N LEU A 315 2.15 -14.32 -8.85
CA LEU A 315 1.24 -14.57 -7.74
C LEU A 315 0.99 -16.07 -7.56
N SER A 316 0.67 -16.77 -8.65
CA SER A 316 0.42 -18.21 -8.65
C SER A 316 1.64 -19.01 -8.19
N LEU A 317 2.81 -18.72 -8.78
CA LEU A 317 4.07 -19.34 -8.39
C LEU A 317 4.39 -19.07 -6.93
N GLY A 318 4.19 -17.84 -6.47
CA GLY A 318 4.47 -17.47 -5.09
C GLY A 318 3.54 -18.12 -4.07
N MET A 319 2.26 -18.32 -4.40
CA MET A 319 1.35 -19.14 -3.58
C MET A 319 1.80 -20.60 -3.50
N VAL A 320 2.16 -21.20 -4.65
CA VAL A 320 2.67 -22.58 -4.70
C VAL A 320 3.95 -22.72 -3.86
N ILE A 321 4.93 -21.84 -4.07
CA ILE A 321 6.20 -21.84 -3.32
C ILE A 321 5.95 -21.67 -1.82
N SER A 322 5.03 -20.77 -1.44
CA SER A 322 4.67 -20.56 -0.03
C SER A 322 4.11 -21.85 0.59
N THR A 323 3.16 -22.51 -0.07
CA THR A 323 2.55 -23.74 0.49
C THR A 323 3.53 -24.90 0.62
N ILE A 324 4.43 -25.09 -0.35
CA ILE A 324 5.43 -26.18 -0.30
C ILE A 324 6.57 -25.91 0.69
N SER A 325 6.78 -24.66 1.08
CA SER A 325 7.83 -24.28 2.04
C SER A 325 7.58 -24.74 3.48
N ALA A 326 6.41 -25.33 3.76
CA ALA A 326 6.09 -25.95 5.04
C ALA A 326 7.17 -26.94 5.53
N LYS A 327 7.52 -26.81 6.82
CA LYS A 327 8.60 -27.57 7.49
C LYS A 327 8.29 -29.06 7.59
N ASN A 328 7.05 -29.40 7.98
CA ASN A 328 6.63 -30.77 8.19
C ASN A 328 5.71 -31.23 7.05
N GLN A 329 5.73 -32.54 6.75
CA GLN A 329 4.92 -33.11 5.66
C GLN A 329 3.41 -32.96 5.89
N GLN A 330 2.96 -33.05 7.15
CA GLN A 330 1.56 -32.84 7.53
C GLN A 330 1.12 -31.39 7.32
N ASP A 331 1.92 -30.42 7.78
CA ASP A 331 1.68 -28.98 7.59
C ASP A 331 1.67 -28.60 6.11
N ARG A 332 2.54 -29.24 5.32
CA ARG A 332 2.59 -29.08 3.86
C ARG A 332 1.30 -29.56 3.20
N GLY A 333 0.85 -30.77 3.54
CA GLY A 333 -0.40 -31.31 3.01
C GLY A 333 -1.60 -30.42 3.34
N LEU A 334 -1.68 -29.94 4.58
CA LEU A 334 -2.74 -29.03 5.03
C LEU A 334 -2.69 -27.68 4.31
N ALA A 335 -1.50 -27.06 4.19
CA ALA A 335 -1.34 -25.79 3.49
C ALA A 335 -1.73 -25.87 2.01
N ILE A 336 -1.36 -26.96 1.33
CA ILE A 336 -1.75 -27.21 -0.07
C ILE A 336 -3.27 -27.37 -0.18
N ALA A 337 -3.89 -28.17 0.68
CA ALA A 337 -5.34 -28.39 0.65
C ALA A 337 -6.13 -27.09 0.89
N LEU A 338 -5.69 -26.27 1.86
CA LEU A 338 -6.31 -24.98 2.17
C LEU A 338 -6.14 -23.98 1.01
N ALA A 339 -4.94 -23.83 0.48
CA ALA A 339 -4.70 -22.93 -0.65
C ALA A 339 -5.45 -23.36 -1.91
N ALA A 340 -5.47 -24.66 -2.22
CA ALA A 340 -6.24 -25.21 -3.34
C ALA A 340 -7.74 -24.96 -3.17
N SER A 341 -8.28 -25.09 -1.95
CA SER A 341 -9.68 -24.79 -1.65
C SER A 341 -10.00 -23.31 -1.89
N GLY A 342 -9.11 -22.40 -1.48
CA GLY A 342 -9.27 -20.97 -1.73
C GLY A 342 -9.22 -20.61 -3.21
N VAL A 343 -8.24 -21.15 -3.94
CA VAL A 343 -8.13 -20.97 -5.40
C VAL A 343 -9.37 -21.53 -6.12
N LEU A 344 -9.88 -22.68 -5.69
CA LEU A 344 -11.10 -23.27 -6.27
C LEU A 344 -12.29 -22.33 -6.08
N MET A 345 -12.45 -21.69 -4.92
CA MET A 345 -13.53 -20.72 -4.72
C MET A 345 -13.39 -19.48 -5.60
N ILE A 346 -12.17 -19.00 -5.83
CA ILE A 346 -11.90 -17.89 -6.77
C ILE A 346 -12.29 -18.31 -8.20
N LEU A 347 -11.90 -19.52 -8.62
CA LEU A 347 -12.28 -20.06 -9.93
C LEU A 347 -13.80 -20.24 -10.06
N LEU A 348 -14.49 -20.65 -9.00
CA LEU A 348 -15.95 -20.76 -8.96
C LEU A 348 -16.64 -19.39 -9.05
N CYS A 349 -16.06 -18.34 -8.47
CA CYS A 349 -16.52 -16.97 -8.69
C CYS A 349 -16.42 -16.59 -10.18
N TYR A 350 -15.29 -16.94 -10.81
CA TYR A 350 -15.05 -16.66 -12.23
C TYR A 350 -16.01 -17.44 -13.14
N SER A 351 -16.30 -18.71 -12.84
CA SER A 351 -17.18 -19.55 -13.65
C SER A 351 -18.67 -19.27 -13.46
N SER A 352 -19.06 -18.73 -12.30
CA SER A 352 -20.47 -18.56 -11.93
C SER A 352 -20.70 -17.22 -11.21
N PRO A 353 -20.48 -16.09 -11.91
CA PRO A 353 -20.53 -14.78 -11.26
C PRO A 353 -21.96 -14.33 -10.89
N TYR A 354 -23.01 -14.99 -11.41
CA TYR A 354 -24.42 -14.57 -11.29
C TYR A 354 -25.29 -15.35 -10.30
N ASP A 355 -24.75 -16.35 -9.60
CA ASP A 355 -25.56 -17.20 -8.73
C ASP A 355 -25.87 -16.61 -7.35
N GLY A 356 -25.43 -15.37 -7.09
CA GLY A 356 -25.66 -14.68 -5.82
C GLY A 356 -24.75 -15.13 -4.67
N TYR A 357 -23.87 -16.12 -4.87
CA TYR A 357 -22.99 -16.66 -3.83
C TYR A 357 -21.54 -16.17 -3.91
N MET A 358 -21.23 -15.30 -4.87
CA MET A 358 -19.88 -14.77 -5.10
C MET A 358 -19.24 -14.19 -3.83
N GLY A 359 -19.96 -13.37 -3.05
CA GLY A 359 -19.44 -12.79 -1.81
C GLY A 359 -19.05 -13.85 -0.78
N MET A 360 -19.87 -14.88 -0.60
CA MET A 360 -19.59 -15.99 0.31
C MET A 360 -18.37 -16.81 -0.13
N ARG A 361 -18.21 -17.03 -1.43
CA ARG A 361 -17.04 -17.72 -1.99
C ARG A 361 -15.75 -16.94 -1.77
N LEU A 362 -15.77 -15.63 -1.99
CA LEU A 362 -14.61 -14.77 -1.73
C LEU A 362 -14.24 -14.76 -0.25
N ILE A 363 -15.22 -14.68 0.66
CA ILE A 363 -14.97 -14.80 2.11
C ILE A 363 -14.33 -16.15 2.45
N TYR A 364 -14.85 -17.25 1.87
CA TYR A 364 -14.27 -18.58 2.07
C TYR A 364 -12.84 -18.68 1.51
N ALA A 365 -12.60 -18.10 0.34
CA ALA A 365 -11.27 -18.05 -0.28
C ALA A 365 -10.28 -17.33 0.64
N THR A 366 -10.61 -16.12 1.09
CA THR A 366 -9.78 -15.35 2.02
C THR A 366 -9.53 -16.11 3.32
N PHE A 367 -10.56 -16.76 3.89
CA PHE A 367 -10.41 -17.52 5.12
C PHE A 367 -9.47 -18.71 4.97
N THR A 368 -9.64 -19.50 3.90
CA THR A 368 -8.79 -20.68 3.65
C THR A 368 -7.35 -20.31 3.33
N LEU A 369 -7.12 -19.25 2.56
CA LEU A 369 -5.78 -18.71 2.29
C LEU A 369 -5.12 -18.17 3.57
N PHE A 370 -5.87 -17.48 4.43
CA PHE A 370 -5.39 -17.03 5.73
C PHE A 370 -4.98 -18.20 6.64
N LEU A 371 -5.78 -19.28 6.68
CA LEU A 371 -5.42 -20.49 7.43
C LEU A 371 -4.17 -21.16 6.86
N ALA A 372 -4.04 -21.26 5.53
CA ALA A 372 -2.81 -21.75 4.90
C ALA A 372 -1.60 -20.90 5.32
N ALA A 373 -1.78 -19.58 5.36
CA ALA A 373 -0.77 -18.63 5.79
C ALA A 373 -0.40 -18.73 7.27
N LEU A 374 -1.15 -19.43 8.13
CA LEU A 374 -0.78 -19.67 9.53
C LEU A 374 0.14 -20.89 9.69
N VAL A 375 -0.02 -21.89 8.81
CA VAL A 375 0.63 -23.20 8.90
C VAL A 375 2.02 -23.20 8.25
N VAL A 376 2.28 -22.29 7.31
CA VAL A 376 3.57 -22.16 6.62
C VAL A 376 4.63 -21.44 7.49
N PRO A 377 5.91 -21.87 7.51
CA PRO A 377 7.00 -21.23 8.22
C PRO A 377 7.42 -19.96 7.46
N GLU A 378 7.55 -18.86 8.20
CA GLU A 378 7.69 -17.48 7.69
C GLU A 378 6.36 -16.84 7.30
N PRO A 379 6.19 -15.52 7.53
CA PRO A 379 5.02 -14.84 6.99
C PRO A 379 5.01 -15.14 5.49
N ALA A 380 3.92 -15.76 5.03
CA ALA A 380 3.64 -15.98 3.62
C ALA A 380 2.80 -14.79 3.15
N PRO A 381 3.40 -13.61 2.89
CA PRO A 381 2.65 -12.40 2.59
C PRO A 381 1.77 -12.55 1.37
N LEU A 382 2.14 -13.44 0.44
CA LEU A 382 1.32 -13.74 -0.72
C LEU A 382 0.03 -14.47 -0.33
N LEU A 383 0.04 -15.36 0.65
CA LEU A 383 -1.18 -16.01 1.17
C LEU A 383 -2.01 -15.07 2.05
N LEU A 384 -1.43 -13.98 2.57
CA LEU A 384 -2.16 -12.94 3.31
C LEU A 384 -2.70 -11.82 2.41
N ALA A 385 -2.08 -11.64 1.25
CA ALA A 385 -2.46 -10.62 0.26
C ALA A 385 -3.42 -11.16 -0.82
N SER A 386 -3.47 -12.49 -1.01
CA SER A 386 -4.46 -13.19 -1.85
C SER A 386 -5.72 -13.46 -1.05
#